data_AF-A0A7K4LWE6-F1
#
_entry.id   AF-A0A7K4LWE6-F1
#
_cell.length_a   1.000
_cell.length_b   1.000
_cell.length_c   1.000
_cell.angle_alpha   90.00
_cell.angle_beta   90.00
_cell.angle_gamma   90.00
#
_symmetry.space_group_name_H-M   'P 1'
#
loop_
_entity.id
_entity.type
_entity.pdbx_description
1 polymer ?
#
loop_
_entity_poly.entity_id
_entity_poly.type
_entity_poly.pdbx_seq_one_letter_code
_entity_poly.pdbx_strand_id
1 'polypeptide(L)'
;HKMAAGESAAEGYRPNRFVSLPPELDSSTFEASPEKRRAEAERLAIRARLKRQYQLQLHDPRRPAVIEDPALLRWVYARTQNVYPTSRPTAKTAFLGAVYALGPIFFWMFVFKFDR
;
A
#
# COMPACT_ATOMS: atom_id res chain seq x y z
N HIS A 1 0.85 -10.23 29.92
CA HIS A 1 2.30 -9.98 29.79
C HIS A 1 2.64 -8.81 30.70
N LYS A 2 3.42 -9.03 31.76
CA LYS A 2 3.81 -7.97 32.73
C LYS A 2 5.03 -7.27 32.12
N MET A 3 4.94 -5.96 31.87
CA MET A 3 6.08 -5.15 31.39
C MET A 3 7.21 -5.21 32.42
N ALA A 4 8.45 -5.44 31.98
CA ALA A 4 9.62 -5.35 32.86
C ALA A 4 9.88 -3.87 33.22
N ALA A 5 10.33 -3.61 34.45
CA ALA A 5 10.60 -2.25 34.90
C ALA A 5 11.72 -1.62 34.06
N GLY A 6 11.37 -0.67 33.19
CA GLY A 6 12.30 0.08 32.34
C GLY A 6 12.05 -0.01 30.82
N GLU A 7 11.16 -0.90 30.37
CA GLU A 7 10.85 -1.07 28.95
C GLU A 7 9.83 0.00 28.49
N SER A 8 10.14 0.73 27.41
CA SER A 8 9.20 1.73 26.89
C SER A 8 7.97 1.04 26.29
N ALA A 9 6.79 1.66 26.39
CA ALA A 9 5.54 1.06 25.86
C ALA A 9 5.63 0.77 24.34
N ALA A 10 6.49 1.47 23.62
CA ALA A 10 6.78 1.25 22.20
C ALA A 10 7.60 -0.04 21.97
N GLU A 11 8.53 -0.35 22.86
CA GLU A 11 9.41 -1.53 22.78
C GLU A 11 8.65 -2.83 23.12
N GLY A 12 7.67 -2.73 24.03
CA GLY A 12 6.73 -3.82 24.30
C GLY A 12 5.68 -4.04 23.20
N TYR A 13 5.50 -3.10 22.27
CA TYR A 13 4.54 -3.22 21.17
C TYR A 13 5.16 -3.96 19.98
N ARG A 14 4.52 -5.03 19.51
CA ARG A 14 5.00 -5.86 18.40
C ARG A 14 4.15 -5.61 17.14
N PRO A 15 4.53 -4.68 16.26
CA PRO A 15 3.80 -4.45 15.01
C PRO A 15 3.88 -5.69 14.11
N ASN A 16 2.84 -5.90 13.31
CA ASN A 16 2.77 -6.98 12.32
C ASN A 16 2.38 -6.38 10.96
N ARG A 17 2.57 -7.14 9.88
CA ARG A 17 2.12 -6.80 8.52
C ARG A 17 0.67 -6.33 8.45
N PHE A 18 -0.20 -6.85 9.32
CA PHE A 18 -1.62 -6.51 9.38
C PHE A 18 -1.97 -5.46 10.44
N VAL A 19 -1.05 -5.16 11.37
CA VAL A 19 -1.29 -4.22 12.48
C VAL A 19 -0.06 -3.32 12.61
N SER A 20 -0.19 -2.09 12.12
CA SER A 20 0.88 -1.10 12.17
C SER A 20 1.18 -0.62 13.59
N LEU A 21 2.35 -0.02 13.77
CA LEU A 21 2.69 0.73 14.98
C LEU A 21 1.77 1.96 15.10
N PRO A 22 1.09 2.16 16.24
CA PRO A 22 0.33 3.38 16.48
C PRO A 22 1.25 4.61 16.44
N PRO A 23 0.77 5.73 15.89
CA PRO A 23 1.59 6.94 15.76
C PRO A 23 2.05 7.49 17.12
N GLU A 24 1.30 7.24 18.19
CA GLU A 24 1.62 7.65 19.57
C GLU A 24 2.83 6.91 20.15
N LEU A 25 3.09 5.68 19.67
CA LEU A 25 4.22 4.85 20.10
C LEU A 25 5.43 4.99 19.19
N ASP A 26 5.26 5.60 18.01
CA ASP A 26 6.35 5.85 17.08
C ASP A 26 7.19 7.04 17.55
N SER A 27 8.45 6.79 17.93
CA SER A 27 9.39 7.84 18.32
C SER A 27 9.61 8.86 17.21
N SER A 28 9.52 8.42 15.95
CA SER A 28 9.68 9.30 14.79
C SER A 28 8.60 10.37 14.74
N THR A 29 7.41 10.14 15.31
CA THR A 29 6.31 11.13 15.37
C THR A 29 6.73 12.39 16.11
N PHE A 30 7.48 12.26 17.20
CA PHE A 30 7.87 13.38 18.07
C PHE A 30 9.17 14.08 17.65
N GLU A 31 9.87 13.55 16.65
CA GLU A 31 11.08 14.20 16.13
C GLU A 31 10.75 15.57 15.53
N ALA A 32 11.38 16.61 16.08
CA ALA A 32 11.16 18.02 15.70
C ALA A 32 12.25 18.54 14.74
N SER A 33 12.84 17.67 13.91
CA SER A 33 13.89 18.04 12.95
C SER A 33 13.40 19.09 11.93
N PRO A 34 14.22 20.09 11.56
CA PRO A 34 13.85 21.09 10.56
C PRO A 34 13.54 20.47 9.19
N GLU A 35 14.19 19.37 8.81
CA GLU A 35 13.94 18.69 7.54
C GLU A 35 12.54 18.05 7.51
N LYS A 36 12.15 17.40 8.61
CA LYS A 36 10.84 16.79 8.75
C LYS A 36 9.72 17.83 8.66
N ARG A 37 9.89 18.99 9.32
CA ARG A 37 8.95 20.12 9.21
C ARG A 37 8.81 20.62 7.77
N ARG A 38 9.92 20.70 7.02
CA ARG A 38 9.89 21.07 5.59
C ARG A 38 9.10 20.04 4.76
N ALA A 39 9.39 18.76 4.95
CA ALA A 39 8.68 17.68 4.25
C ALA A 39 7.18 17.66 4.59
N GLU A 40 6.79 17.91 5.84
CA GLU A 40 5.40 18.03 6.25
C GLU A 40 4.71 19.25 5.63
N ALA A 41 5.38 20.41 5.59
CA ALA A 41 4.86 21.61 4.95
C ALA A 41 4.66 21.40 3.44
N GLU A 42 5.60 20.75 2.76
CA GLU A 42 5.48 20.40 1.35
C GLU A 42 4.32 19.43 1.10
N ARG A 43 4.19 18.37 1.90
CA ARG A 43 3.06 17.42 1.83
C ARG A 43 1.72 18.13 2.07
N LEU A 44 1.67 19.05 3.03
CA LEU A 44 0.48 19.85 3.33
C LEU A 44 0.13 20.78 2.16
N ALA A 45 1.13 21.44 1.56
CA ALA A 45 0.94 22.32 0.41
C ALA A 45 0.37 21.55 -0.79
N ILE A 46 0.91 20.36 -1.09
CA ILE A 46 0.38 19.46 -2.13
C ILE A 46 -1.06 19.05 -1.81
N ARG A 47 -1.33 18.60 -0.57
CA ARG A 47 -2.68 18.20 -0.14
C ARG A 47 -3.68 19.34 -0.26
N ALA A 48 -3.31 20.55 0.17
CA ALA A 48 -4.16 21.74 0.11
C ALA A 48 -4.45 22.13 -1.33
N ARG A 49 -3.43 22.08 -2.23
CA ARG A 49 -3.60 22.34 -3.66
C ARG A 49 -4.57 21.36 -4.31
N LEU A 50 -4.40 20.05 -4.08
CA LEU A 50 -5.28 19.01 -4.63
C LEU A 50 -6.71 19.14 -4.10
N LYS A 51 -6.86 19.40 -2.79
CA LYS A 51 -8.18 19.64 -2.18
C LYS A 51 -8.87 20.85 -2.80
N ARG A 52 -8.17 21.96 -2.96
CA ARG A 52 -8.73 23.18 -3.59
C ARG A 52 -9.20 22.90 -5.01
N GLN A 53 -8.39 22.21 -5.82
CA GLN A 53 -8.76 21.84 -7.19
C GLN A 53 -10.05 21.02 -7.23
N TYR A 54 -10.15 20.00 -6.38
CA TYR A 54 -11.35 19.16 -6.30
C TYR A 54 -12.59 19.96 -5.86
N GLN A 55 -12.44 20.82 -4.84
CA GLN A 55 -13.54 21.65 -4.34
C GLN A 55 -14.06 22.63 -5.40
N LEU A 56 -13.18 23.22 -6.21
CA LEU A 56 -13.58 24.10 -7.32
C LEU A 56 -14.43 23.37 -8.36
N GLN A 57 -14.07 22.13 -8.72
CA GLN A 57 -14.85 21.31 -9.66
C GLN A 57 -16.18 20.85 -9.05
N LEU A 58 -16.18 20.53 -7.76
CA LEU A 58 -17.38 20.08 -7.06
C LEU A 58 -18.44 21.18 -6.94
N HIS A 59 -18.02 22.42 -6.72
CA HIS A 59 -18.89 23.58 -6.55
C HIS A 59 -19.26 24.29 -7.86
N ASP A 60 -18.81 23.80 -9.02
CA ASP A 60 -19.21 24.35 -10.31
C ASP A 60 -20.69 24.00 -10.60
N PRO A 61 -21.58 24.99 -10.83
CA PRO A 61 -22.98 24.73 -11.18
C PRO A 61 -23.14 23.95 -12.51
N ARG A 62 -22.12 23.91 -13.35
CA ARG A 62 -22.10 23.19 -14.64
C ARG A 62 -21.24 21.93 -14.58
N ARG A 63 -21.02 21.36 -13.39
CA ARG A 63 -20.18 20.17 -13.24
C ARG A 63 -20.67 18.98 -14.08
N PRO A 64 -19.75 18.15 -14.59
CA PRO A 64 -20.10 16.85 -15.15
C PRO A 64 -20.63 15.90 -14.06
N ALA A 65 -21.34 14.85 -14.47
CA ALA A 65 -21.88 13.84 -13.55
C ALA A 65 -20.78 13.10 -12.77
N VAL A 66 -19.59 12.95 -13.36
CA VAL A 66 -18.42 12.30 -12.76
C VAL A 66 -17.25 13.26 -12.81
N ILE A 67 -16.62 13.49 -11.65
CA ILE A 67 -15.37 14.22 -11.56
C ILE A 67 -14.24 13.20 -11.68
N GLU A 68 -13.46 13.29 -12.75
CA GLU A 68 -12.35 12.36 -12.98
C GLU A 68 -11.22 12.57 -11.98
N ASP A 69 -10.85 11.52 -11.25
CA ASP A 69 -9.65 11.51 -10.42
C ASP A 69 -8.46 10.92 -11.21
N PRO A 70 -7.47 11.74 -11.59
CA PRO A 70 -6.31 11.24 -12.33
C PRO A 70 -5.45 10.28 -11.48
N ALA A 71 -5.54 10.31 -10.15
CA ALA A 71 -4.88 9.32 -9.29
C ALA A 71 -5.52 7.94 -9.45
N LEU A 72 -6.86 7.88 -9.49
CA LEU A 72 -7.60 6.64 -9.73
C LEU A 72 -7.32 6.08 -11.13
N LEU A 73 -7.36 6.92 -12.16
CA LEU A 73 -7.05 6.49 -13.53
C LEU A 73 -5.64 5.90 -13.66
N ARG A 74 -4.64 6.56 -13.05
CA ARG A 74 -3.27 6.04 -13.02
C ARG A 74 -3.15 4.75 -12.21
N TRP A 75 -3.90 4.61 -11.11
CA TRP A 75 -3.93 3.37 -10.34
C TRP A 75 -4.52 2.22 -11.15
N VAL A 76 -5.63 2.44 -11.86
CA VAL A 76 -6.23 1.43 -12.75
C VAL A 76 -5.25 1.07 -13.86
N TYR A 77 -4.66 2.06 -14.53
CA TYR A 77 -3.64 1.84 -15.57
C TYR A 77 -2.47 0.98 -15.08
N ALA A 78 -1.95 1.29 -13.90
CA ALA A 78 -0.84 0.55 -13.29
C ALA A 78 -1.21 -0.92 -13.03
N ARG A 79 -2.48 -1.20 -12.69
CA ARG A 79 -2.98 -2.54 -12.37
C ARG A 79 -3.36 -3.37 -13.60
N THR A 80 -3.75 -2.74 -14.70
CA THR A 80 -4.29 -3.45 -15.87
C THR A 80 -3.33 -3.42 -17.06
N GLN A 81 -2.84 -2.25 -17.43
CA GLN A 81 -2.10 -2.04 -18.68
C GLN A 81 -0.58 -2.08 -18.45
N ASN A 82 -0.11 -1.69 -17.27
CA ASN A 82 1.33 -1.61 -16.99
C ASN A 82 1.96 -2.92 -16.47
N VAL A 83 1.20 -4.01 -16.37
CA VAL A 83 1.68 -5.26 -15.78
C VAL A 83 2.71 -5.95 -16.70
N TYR A 84 2.36 -6.20 -17.96
CA TYR A 84 3.26 -6.89 -18.89
C TYR A 84 4.45 -6.06 -19.37
N PRO A 85 4.31 -4.76 -19.68
CA PRO A 85 5.45 -3.93 -20.10
C PRO A 85 6.57 -3.84 -19.07
N THR A 86 6.24 -3.91 -17.77
CA THR A 86 7.22 -3.84 -16.68
C THR A 86 7.65 -5.20 -16.15
N SER A 87 7.04 -6.29 -16.64
CA SER A 87 7.37 -7.65 -16.23
C SER A 87 8.69 -8.10 -16.86
N ARG A 88 9.66 -8.48 -16.03
CA ARG A 88 10.94 -9.04 -16.48
C ARG A 88 10.98 -10.55 -16.20
N PRO A 89 11.36 -11.38 -17.20
CA PRO A 89 11.60 -12.80 -16.95
C PRO A 89 12.87 -12.94 -16.10
N THR A 90 12.71 -13.30 -14.84
CA THR A 90 13.79 -13.55 -13.88
C THR A 90 13.62 -14.96 -13.31
N ALA A 91 14.68 -15.57 -12.80
CA ALA A 91 14.59 -16.90 -12.17
C ALA A 91 13.53 -16.94 -11.05
N LYS A 92 13.44 -15.88 -10.24
CA LYS A 92 12.41 -15.74 -9.19
C LYS A 92 10.99 -15.73 -9.78
N THR A 93 10.73 -14.88 -10.77
CA THR A 93 9.38 -14.76 -11.36
C THR A 93 8.97 -16.02 -12.12
N ALA A 94 9.90 -16.66 -12.84
CA ALA A 94 9.66 -17.93 -13.50
C ALA A 94 9.37 -19.06 -12.49
N PHE A 95 10.16 -19.16 -11.42
CA PHE A 95 9.94 -20.16 -10.38
C PHE A 95 8.58 -19.99 -9.69
N LEU A 96 8.25 -18.77 -9.24
CA LEU A 96 6.92 -18.50 -8.67
C LEU A 96 5.82 -18.83 -9.68
N GLY A 97 5.97 -18.40 -10.94
CA GLY A 97 5.01 -18.71 -12.00
C GLY A 97 4.78 -20.22 -12.16
N ALA A 98 5.84 -21.01 -12.22
CA ALA A 98 5.74 -22.47 -12.34
C ALA A 98 5.08 -23.11 -11.11
N VAL A 99 5.47 -22.71 -9.90
CA VAL A 99 4.89 -23.24 -8.66
C VAL A 99 3.40 -22.92 -8.56
N TYR A 100 2.99 -21.69 -8.85
CA TYR A 100 1.59 -21.29 -8.75
C TYR A 100 0.73 -21.77 -9.92
N ALA A 101 1.29 -21.96 -11.11
CA ALA A 101 0.56 -22.48 -12.27
C ALA A 101 0.46 -24.01 -12.26
N LEU A 102 1.56 -24.72 -12.02
CA LEU A 102 1.61 -26.18 -12.11
C LEU A 102 1.35 -26.86 -10.76
N GLY A 103 1.73 -26.23 -9.64
CA GLY A 103 1.59 -26.80 -8.31
C GLY A 103 0.17 -27.25 -7.98
N PRO A 104 -0.86 -26.39 -8.13
CA PRO A 104 -2.25 -26.78 -7.91
C PRO A 104 -2.71 -27.91 -8.83
N ILE A 105 -2.27 -27.92 -10.09
CA ILE A 105 -2.64 -28.95 -11.07
C ILE A 105 -2.12 -30.33 -10.62
N PHE A 106 -0.83 -30.42 -10.31
CA PHE A 106 -0.23 -31.67 -9.82
C PHE A 106 -0.79 -32.10 -8.46
N PHE A 107 -1.01 -31.13 -7.57
CA PHE A 107 -1.62 -31.40 -6.27
C PHE A 107 -2.99 -32.06 -6.43
N TRP A 108 -3.90 -31.47 -7.22
CA TRP A 108 -5.24 -32.02 -7.41
C TRP A 108 -5.23 -33.34 -8.21
N MET A 109 -4.37 -33.47 -9.22
CA MET A 109 -4.20 -34.74 -9.95
C MET A 109 -3.80 -35.87 -9.00
N PHE A 110 -2.90 -35.59 -8.06
CA PHE A 110 -2.50 -36.55 -7.04
C PHE A 110 -3.67 -36.86 -6.10
N VAL A 111 -4.32 -35.86 -5.51
CA VAL A 111 -5.48 -36.07 -4.61
C VAL A 111 -6.56 -36.93 -5.25
N PHE A 112 -6.97 -36.63 -6.49
CA PHE A 112 -7.98 -37.42 -7.21
C PHE A 112 -7.51 -38.82 -7.61
N LYS A 113 -6.19 -39.02 -7.74
CA LYS A 113 -5.61 -40.35 -8.00
C LYS A 113 -5.57 -41.23 -6.75
N PHE A 114 -5.50 -40.66 -5.55
CA PHE A 114 -5.57 -41.43 -4.29
C PHE A 114 -7.02 -41.75 -3.87
N ASP A 115 -7.99 -40.98 -4.36
CA ASP A 115 -9.42 -41.20 -4.11
C ASP A 115 -10.04 -42.25 -5.06
N ARG A 116 -9.40 -42.53 -6.21
CA ARG A 116 -9.78 -43.60 -7.16
C ARG A 116 -8.98 -44.87 -6.96
#